data_AF-A0A962G5B3-F1
#
_entry.id   AF-A0A962G5B3-F1
#
_cell.length_a   1.000
_cell.length_b   1.000
_cell.length_c   1.000
_cell.angle_alpha   90.00
_cell.angle_beta   90.00
_cell.angle_gamma   90.00
#
_symmetry.space_group_name_H-M   'P 1'
#
loop_
_entity.id
_entity.type
_entity.pdbx_description
1 polymer ?
#
loop_
_entity_poly.entity_id
_entity_poly.type
_entity_poly.pdbx_seq_one_letter_code
_entity_poly.pdbx_strand_id
1 'polypeptide(L)'
;MSRLVIVVENPSDWGSYYPSENVVSATDYLRETPQAEASERVQVINLCRSYKYLGVGYYVSLLAEARGHRVIPTVRTINDLRRRSIYGLDINDLNLRLSKFLPEDDSDRSDFNVRVYFGQTRHGELAEIARQVFDAYPCPILRLEFEHNRSWQLNAVKPVGIHTLTEQQEDTFANSLDVYSRKIWRKPRPRRQFRYEIAMLHDPNEALPPSDKRALRNFIAAGKKLGIDVDLITRNDYSRLPEYDGLFIRETTSLDNHTYRFAHRAEREGMVVIDDPVSILRCT
;
A
#
# COMPACT_ATOMS: atom_id res chain seq x y z
N MET A 1 12.77 15.09 -12.95
CA MET A 1 11.31 15.23 -12.76
C MET A 1 10.72 13.83 -12.59
N SER A 2 9.47 13.67 -12.15
CA SER A 2 8.83 12.35 -12.08
C SER A 2 7.86 12.18 -13.24
N ARG A 3 8.12 11.20 -14.11
CA ARG A 3 7.29 10.89 -15.27
C ARG A 3 6.29 9.80 -14.91
N LEU A 4 5.01 10.00 -15.23
CA LEU A 4 3.97 8.99 -15.08
C LEU A 4 3.78 8.28 -16.42
N VAL A 5 3.71 6.95 -16.38
CA VAL A 5 3.39 6.11 -17.54
C VAL A 5 2.21 5.22 -17.13
N ILE A 6 1.09 5.35 -17.82
CA ILE A 6 -0.09 4.52 -17.66
C ILE A 6 -0.04 3.48 -18.78
N VAL A 7 0.09 2.22 -18.40
CA VAL A 7 0.19 1.12 -19.36
C VAL A 7 -1.16 0.43 -19.48
N VAL A 8 -1.75 0.46 -20.67
CA VAL A 8 -3.00 -0.24 -20.99
C VAL A 8 -2.74 -1.35 -22.00
N GLU A 9 -3.46 -2.47 -21.88
CA GLU A 9 -3.27 -3.58 -22.82
C GLU A 9 -3.79 -3.25 -24.22
N ASN A 10 -4.96 -2.61 -24.28
CA ASN A 10 -5.54 -2.10 -25.51
C ASN A 10 -5.85 -0.60 -25.36
N PRO A 11 -5.36 0.28 -26.25
CA PRO A 11 -5.68 1.71 -26.22
C PRO A 11 -7.17 2.03 -26.21
N SER A 12 -8.04 1.17 -26.77
CA SER A 12 -9.49 1.37 -26.75
C SER A 12 -10.07 1.36 -25.33
N ASP A 13 -9.43 0.64 -24.40
CA ASP A 13 -9.86 0.57 -22.99
C ASP A 13 -9.68 1.92 -22.27
N TRP A 14 -8.91 2.82 -22.87
CA TRP A 14 -8.68 4.17 -22.38
C TRP A 14 -9.55 5.22 -23.09
N GLY A 15 -10.31 4.84 -24.12
CA GLY A 15 -10.96 5.79 -25.04
C GLY A 15 -11.88 6.82 -24.40
N SER A 16 -12.50 6.50 -23.25
CA SER A 16 -13.36 7.42 -22.48
C SER A 16 -12.58 8.50 -21.69
N TYR A 17 -11.26 8.37 -21.55
CA TYR A 17 -10.42 9.18 -20.66
C TYR A 17 -9.48 10.13 -21.44
N TYR A 18 -9.69 11.45 -21.33
CA TYR A 18 -8.88 12.53 -21.96
C TYR A 18 -7.67 12.97 -21.09
N PRO A 19 -6.54 13.50 -21.64
CA PRO A 19 -5.79 13.12 -22.83
C PRO A 19 -4.55 12.24 -22.51
N SER A 20 -3.95 11.73 -23.60
CA SER A 20 -3.12 10.54 -23.78
C SER A 20 -1.61 10.68 -23.55
N GLU A 21 -1.08 11.81 -23.07
CA GLU A 21 0.38 12.04 -23.06
C GLU A 21 1.16 11.03 -22.21
N ASN A 22 0.53 10.47 -21.18
CA ASN A 22 1.15 9.52 -20.27
C ASN A 22 0.74 8.07 -20.56
N VAL A 23 -0.09 7.81 -21.58
CA VAL A 23 -0.68 6.48 -21.83
C VAL A 23 0.09 5.76 -22.93
N VAL A 24 0.54 4.55 -22.64
CA VAL A 24 1.31 3.71 -23.56
C VAL A 24 0.66 2.33 -23.63
N SER A 25 0.67 1.69 -24.80
CA SER A 25 0.20 0.32 -24.90
C SER A 25 1.18 -0.64 -24.21
N ALA A 26 0.70 -1.75 -23.67
CA ALA A 26 1.56 -2.77 -23.06
C ALA A 26 2.60 -3.29 -24.05
N THR A 27 2.22 -3.44 -25.32
CA THR A 27 3.12 -3.88 -26.39
C THR A 27 4.24 -2.87 -26.61
N ASP A 28 3.93 -1.58 -26.69
CA ASP A 28 4.93 -0.54 -26.90
C ASP A 28 5.86 -0.43 -25.70
N TYR A 29 5.30 -0.41 -24.48
CA TYR A 29 6.09 -0.37 -23.25
C TYR A 29 7.08 -1.54 -23.12
N LEU A 30 6.68 -2.74 -23.56
CA LEU A 30 7.54 -3.93 -23.56
C LEU A 30 8.62 -3.89 -24.65
N ARG A 31 8.35 -3.25 -25.79
CA ARG A 31 9.29 -3.13 -26.93
C ARG A 31 10.25 -1.96 -26.80
N GLU A 32 9.84 -0.90 -26.10
CA GLU A 32 10.65 0.30 -25.93
C GLU A 32 12.00 -0.06 -25.28
N THR A 33 13.08 0.38 -25.91
CA THR A 33 14.40 0.34 -25.27
C THR A 33 14.55 1.65 -24.49
N PRO A 34 14.82 1.61 -23.17
CA PRO A 34 14.88 2.83 -22.39
C PRO A 34 15.97 3.77 -22.93
N GLN A 35 15.57 4.93 -23.45
CA GLN A 35 16.47 6.07 -23.63
C GLN A 35 16.76 6.63 -22.23
N ALA A 36 17.79 6.08 -21.60
CA ALA A 36 18.14 6.42 -20.23
C ALA A 36 18.77 7.81 -20.16
N GLU A 37 17.98 8.83 -19.87
CA GLU A 37 18.48 9.89 -19.00
C GLU A 37 18.44 9.35 -17.56
N ALA A 38 19.60 8.98 -17.03
CA ALA A 38 19.79 8.27 -15.75
C ALA A 38 19.26 9.01 -14.48
N SER A 39 18.53 10.12 -14.64
CA SER A 39 18.04 10.95 -13.53
C SER A 39 16.50 11.03 -13.42
N GLU A 40 15.74 10.45 -14.35
CA GLU A 40 14.28 10.57 -14.34
C GLU A 40 13.59 9.46 -13.53
N ARG A 41 12.77 9.84 -12.54
CA ARG A 41 12.00 8.88 -11.73
C ARG A 41 10.71 8.53 -12.46
N VAL A 42 10.63 7.33 -13.03
CA VAL A 42 9.43 6.88 -13.73
C VAL A 42 8.50 6.12 -12.79
N GLN A 43 7.22 6.48 -12.80
CA GLN A 43 6.15 5.73 -12.15
C GLN A 43 5.26 5.09 -13.20
N VAL A 44 4.94 3.82 -13.02
CA VAL A 44 4.15 3.03 -13.96
C VAL A 44 2.85 2.61 -13.28
N ILE A 45 1.71 3.01 -13.82
CA ILE A 45 0.40 2.47 -13.43
C ILE A 45 0.04 1.44 -14.49
N ASN A 46 0.16 0.18 -14.14
CA ASN A 46 -0.20 -0.92 -15.01
C ASN A 46 -1.69 -1.20 -14.87
N LEU A 47 -2.44 -0.97 -15.95
CA LEU A 47 -3.89 -1.15 -16.07
C LEU A 47 -4.23 -2.23 -17.10
N CYS A 48 -3.34 -3.20 -17.30
CA CYS A 48 -3.60 -4.33 -18.18
C CYS A 48 -4.87 -5.10 -17.75
N ARG A 49 -5.49 -5.81 -18.68
CA ARG A 49 -6.76 -6.49 -18.44
C ARG A 49 -6.61 -7.67 -17.48
N SER A 50 -5.42 -8.26 -17.43
CA SER A 50 -5.11 -9.40 -16.59
C SER A 50 -3.67 -9.39 -16.08
N TYR A 51 -3.49 -9.83 -14.83
CA TYR A 51 -2.19 -10.03 -14.19
C TYR A 51 -1.86 -11.53 -13.99
N LYS A 52 -2.41 -12.41 -14.84
CA LYS A 52 -2.06 -13.83 -14.81
C LYS A 52 -0.54 -14.01 -14.92
N TYR A 53 -0.01 -15.00 -14.20
CA TYR A 53 1.40 -15.35 -14.26
C TYR A 53 1.83 -15.61 -15.71
N LEU A 54 2.95 -15.01 -16.12
CA LEU A 54 3.44 -15.00 -17.51
C LEU A 54 2.48 -14.35 -18.53
N GLY A 55 1.49 -13.60 -18.08
CA GLY A 55 0.63 -12.77 -18.93
C GLY A 55 1.24 -11.40 -19.21
N VAL A 56 0.61 -10.63 -20.12
CA VAL A 56 1.08 -9.30 -20.54
C VAL A 56 1.22 -8.36 -19.34
N GLY A 57 0.19 -8.24 -18.50
CA GLY A 57 0.25 -7.40 -17.30
C GLY A 57 1.34 -7.82 -16.31
N TYR A 58 1.64 -9.11 -16.20
CA TYR A 58 2.74 -9.60 -15.36
C TYR A 58 4.10 -9.13 -15.89
N TYR A 59 4.33 -9.27 -17.19
CA TYR A 59 5.58 -8.83 -17.82
C TYR A 59 5.77 -7.31 -17.80
N VAL A 60 4.70 -6.53 -17.91
CA VAL A 60 4.77 -5.07 -17.76
C VAL A 60 5.32 -4.68 -16.39
N SER A 61 4.79 -5.28 -15.31
CA SER A 61 5.28 -5.02 -13.96
C SER A 61 6.71 -5.52 -13.76
N LEU A 62 7.04 -6.71 -14.28
CA LEU A 62 8.39 -7.28 -14.19
C LEU A 62 9.44 -6.40 -14.90
N LEU A 63 9.13 -5.95 -16.11
CA LEU A 63 10.04 -5.11 -16.88
C LEU A 63 10.16 -3.70 -16.28
N ALA A 64 9.07 -3.15 -15.73
CA ALA A 64 9.11 -1.89 -15.01
C ALA A 64 10.06 -1.96 -13.80
N GLU A 65 9.97 -3.02 -12.99
CA GLU A 65 10.89 -3.24 -11.86
C GLU A 65 12.34 -3.40 -12.33
N ALA A 66 12.58 -4.17 -13.41
CA ALA A 66 13.92 -4.34 -13.98
C ALA A 66 14.53 -3.03 -14.51
N ARG A 67 13.70 -2.07 -14.94
CA ARG A 67 14.11 -0.72 -15.34
C ARG A 67 14.28 0.25 -14.16
N GLY A 68 14.02 -0.18 -12.93
CA GLY A 68 14.02 0.69 -11.74
C GLY A 68 12.83 1.64 -11.67
N HIS A 69 11.78 1.41 -12.47
CA HIS A 69 10.54 2.17 -12.42
C HIS A 69 9.71 1.74 -11.22
N ARG A 70 8.98 2.68 -10.61
CA ARG A 70 8.03 2.35 -9.54
C ARG A 70 6.70 1.94 -10.17
N VAL A 71 6.36 0.65 -10.13
CA VAL A 71 5.14 0.13 -10.76
C VAL A 71 4.06 -0.23 -9.74
N ILE A 72 2.80 0.00 -10.12
CA ILE A 72 1.62 -0.50 -9.41
C ILE A 72 0.70 -1.27 -10.39
N PRO A 73 0.32 -2.53 -10.10
CA PRO A 73 0.83 -3.37 -9.02
C PRO A 73 2.26 -3.88 -9.29
N THR A 74 3.02 -4.18 -8.23
CA THR A 74 4.33 -4.85 -8.32
C THR A 74 4.17 -6.33 -8.65
N VAL A 75 5.24 -6.99 -9.12
CA VAL A 75 5.27 -8.44 -9.33
C VAL A 75 4.96 -9.19 -8.03
N ARG A 76 5.49 -8.67 -6.91
CA ARG A 76 5.16 -9.18 -5.57
C ARG A 76 3.66 -9.07 -5.29
N THR A 77 3.06 -7.89 -5.47
CA THR A 77 1.62 -7.70 -5.24
C THR A 77 0.77 -8.62 -6.12
N ILE A 78 1.14 -8.80 -7.39
CA ILE A 78 0.44 -9.73 -8.31
C ILE A 78 0.50 -11.17 -7.78
N ASN A 79 1.66 -11.61 -7.31
CA ASN A 79 1.85 -12.95 -6.77
C ASN A 79 1.12 -13.14 -5.42
N ASP A 80 1.10 -12.11 -4.59
CA ASP A 80 0.42 -12.15 -3.29
C ASP A 80 -1.11 -12.19 -3.47
N LEU A 81 -1.68 -11.38 -4.38
CA LEU A 81 -3.11 -11.42 -4.73
C LEU A 81 -3.56 -12.76 -5.34
N ARG A 82 -2.64 -13.51 -5.96
CA ARG A 82 -2.94 -14.83 -6.52
C ARG A 82 -3.03 -15.91 -5.45
N ARG A 83 -2.35 -15.74 -4.31
CA ARG A 83 -2.44 -16.65 -3.18
C ARG A 83 -3.77 -16.37 -2.49
N ARG A 84 -4.69 -17.34 -2.48
CA ARG A 84 -6.04 -17.21 -1.86
C ARG A 84 -6.02 -16.95 -0.34
N SER A 85 -4.84 -17.01 0.26
CA SER A 85 -4.62 -16.71 1.67
C SER A 85 -4.44 -15.21 1.86
N ILE A 86 -5.46 -14.57 2.44
CA ILE A 86 -5.39 -13.19 2.90
C ILE A 86 -4.54 -13.16 4.18
N TYR A 87 -3.22 -13.27 4.03
CA TYR A 87 -2.30 -13.18 5.16
C TYR A 87 -2.21 -11.72 5.62
N GLY A 88 -2.62 -11.43 6.85
CA GLY A 88 -2.24 -10.20 7.55
C GLY A 88 -3.27 -9.07 7.61
N LEU A 89 -4.50 -9.26 7.15
CA LEU A 89 -5.60 -8.39 7.55
C LEU A 89 -6.10 -8.83 8.94
N ASP A 90 -6.26 -7.90 9.87
CA ASP A 90 -6.77 -8.19 11.21
C ASP A 90 -8.27 -8.53 11.09
N ILE A 91 -8.56 -9.82 10.91
CA ILE A 91 -9.91 -10.37 10.65
C ILE A 91 -10.90 -9.95 11.74
N ASN A 92 -10.43 -9.69 12.97
CA ASN A 92 -11.29 -9.37 14.10
C ASN A 92 -11.85 -7.94 14.04
N ASP A 93 -11.06 -6.93 13.64
CA ASP A 93 -11.54 -5.56 13.44
C ASP A 93 -12.39 -5.44 12.18
N LEU A 94 -12.06 -6.26 11.16
CA LEU A 94 -12.81 -6.36 9.91
C LEU A 94 -14.26 -6.84 10.15
N ASN A 95 -14.44 -7.92 10.91
CA ASN A 95 -15.77 -8.51 11.19
C ASN A 95 -16.68 -7.55 11.95
N LEU A 96 -16.14 -6.79 12.90
CA LEU A 96 -16.91 -5.85 13.74
C LEU A 96 -17.43 -4.64 12.96
N ARG A 97 -16.77 -4.29 11.84
CA ARG A 97 -17.17 -3.22 10.94
C ARG A 97 -18.10 -3.72 9.84
N LEU A 98 -17.86 -4.94 9.34
CA LEU A 98 -18.75 -5.60 8.41
C LEU A 98 -20.13 -5.84 9.02
N SER A 99 -20.22 -6.24 10.29
CA SER A 99 -21.50 -6.44 10.98
C SER A 99 -22.31 -5.15 11.17
N LYS A 100 -21.65 -3.98 11.23
CA LYS A 100 -22.33 -2.67 11.27
C LYS A 100 -22.91 -2.27 9.91
N PHE A 101 -22.24 -2.63 8.83
CA PHE A 101 -22.65 -2.28 7.46
C PHE A 101 -23.65 -3.26 6.86
N LEU A 102 -23.51 -4.55 7.17
CA LEU A 102 -24.38 -5.63 6.76
C LEU A 102 -24.90 -6.34 8.02
N PRO A 103 -26.04 -5.91 8.58
CA PRO A 103 -26.65 -6.60 9.73
C PRO A 103 -27.01 -8.04 9.37
N GLU A 104 -26.98 -8.94 10.36
CA GLU A 104 -27.21 -10.39 10.21
C GLU A 104 -28.60 -10.75 9.63
N ASP A 105 -29.55 -9.81 9.65
CA ASP A 105 -30.96 -10.01 9.25
C ASP A 105 -31.22 -9.92 7.73
N ASP A 106 -30.22 -9.60 6.88
CA ASP A 106 -30.39 -9.61 5.41
C ASP A 106 -30.20 -11.04 4.86
N SER A 107 -31.10 -11.95 5.27
CA SER A 107 -31.01 -13.41 5.09
C SER A 107 -30.99 -13.89 3.62
N ASP A 108 -31.25 -13.01 2.66
CA ASP A 108 -31.29 -13.34 1.24
C ASP A 108 -29.96 -13.09 0.51
N ARG A 109 -28.97 -12.45 1.15
CA ARG A 109 -27.66 -12.16 0.53
C ARG A 109 -26.55 -13.02 1.12
N SER A 110 -26.14 -14.04 0.38
CA SER A 110 -24.98 -14.89 0.73
C SER A 110 -23.64 -14.28 0.34
N ASP A 111 -23.61 -13.39 -0.65
CA ASP A 111 -22.41 -12.78 -1.21
C ASP A 111 -22.57 -11.27 -1.42
N PHE A 112 -21.48 -10.53 -1.18
CA PHE A 112 -21.44 -9.09 -1.38
C PHE A 112 -20.09 -8.67 -1.94
N ASN A 113 -20.10 -7.85 -2.99
CA ASN A 113 -18.89 -7.47 -3.71
C ASN A 113 -18.69 -5.95 -3.72
N VAL A 114 -17.49 -5.50 -3.38
CA VAL A 114 -17.14 -4.06 -3.38
C VAL A 114 -15.96 -3.80 -4.27
N ARG A 115 -16.07 -2.79 -5.12
CA ARG A 115 -14.94 -2.28 -5.89
C ARG A 115 -14.19 -1.19 -5.12
N VAL A 116 -12.88 -1.28 -5.19
CA VAL A 116 -11.92 -0.34 -4.59
C VAL A 116 -11.00 0.18 -5.70
N TYR A 117 -10.87 1.49 -5.79
CA TYR A 117 -10.02 2.20 -6.76
C TYR A 117 -8.94 2.97 -6.00
N PHE A 118 -7.68 2.57 -6.13
CA PHE A 118 -6.55 3.20 -5.42
C PHE A 118 -6.80 3.43 -3.91
N GLY A 119 -7.42 2.44 -3.24
CA GLY A 119 -7.77 2.49 -1.81
C GLY A 119 -9.03 3.30 -1.46
N GLN A 120 -9.79 3.76 -2.46
CA GLN A 120 -11.06 4.47 -2.30
C GLN A 120 -12.23 3.59 -2.71
N THR A 121 -13.37 3.74 -2.03
CA THR A 121 -14.61 3.06 -2.38
C THR A 121 -15.79 4.03 -2.26
N ARG A 122 -16.90 3.74 -2.93
CA ARG A 122 -18.15 4.50 -2.80
C ARG A 122 -18.85 4.30 -1.45
N HIS A 123 -18.53 3.22 -0.74
CA HIS A 123 -19.13 2.89 0.54
C HIS A 123 -18.32 3.48 1.69
N GLY A 124 -18.80 4.58 2.28
CA GLY A 124 -18.08 5.30 3.35
C GLY A 124 -17.69 4.42 4.54
N GLU A 125 -18.58 3.53 4.97
CA GLU A 125 -18.34 2.59 6.08
C GLU A 125 -17.19 1.61 5.81
N LEU A 126 -16.92 1.30 4.54
CA LEU A 126 -15.85 0.41 4.11
C LEU A 126 -14.58 1.14 3.67
N ALA A 127 -14.53 2.48 3.82
CA ALA A 127 -13.41 3.29 3.36
C ALA A 127 -12.09 2.92 4.05
N GLU A 128 -12.13 2.56 5.33
CA GLU A 128 -10.92 2.15 6.06
C GLU A 128 -10.46 0.76 5.63
N ILE A 129 -11.39 -0.18 5.42
CA ILE A 129 -11.09 -1.52 4.88
C ILE A 129 -10.50 -1.40 3.48
N ALA A 130 -11.09 -0.58 2.62
CA ALA A 130 -10.59 -0.32 1.27
C ALA A 130 -9.15 0.21 1.30
N ARG A 131 -8.83 1.09 2.25
CA ARG A 131 -7.47 1.62 2.45
C ARG A 131 -6.51 0.54 2.95
N GLN A 132 -6.86 -0.19 4.00
CA GLN A 132 -6.02 -1.27 4.55
C GLN A 132 -5.72 -2.34 3.50
N VAL A 133 -6.73 -2.75 2.71
CA VAL A 133 -6.54 -3.73 1.63
C VAL A 133 -5.61 -3.17 0.55
N PHE A 134 -5.75 -1.89 0.19
CA PHE A 134 -4.86 -1.26 -0.79
C PHE A 134 -3.42 -1.10 -0.27
N ASP A 135 -3.24 -0.79 1.01
CA ASP A 135 -1.91 -0.69 1.63
C ASP A 135 -1.22 -2.06 1.69
N ALA A 136 -1.98 -3.14 1.93
CA ALA A 136 -1.48 -4.51 1.89
C ALA A 136 -1.23 -5.01 0.45
N TYR A 137 -2.11 -4.65 -0.49
CA TYR A 137 -2.06 -5.07 -1.88
C TYR A 137 -2.19 -3.88 -2.83
N PRO A 138 -1.11 -3.08 -3.04
CA PRO A 138 -1.17 -1.91 -3.91
C PRO A 138 -1.51 -2.28 -5.35
N CYS A 139 -2.77 -2.08 -5.73
CA CYS A 139 -3.30 -2.43 -7.05
C CYS A 139 -4.35 -1.38 -7.47
N PRO A 140 -4.37 -0.95 -8.75
CA PRO A 140 -5.24 0.16 -9.18
C PRO A 140 -6.73 -0.10 -8.95
N ILE A 141 -7.18 -1.32 -9.25
CA ILE A 141 -8.58 -1.72 -9.15
C ILE A 141 -8.63 -3.09 -8.47
N LEU A 142 -9.30 -3.13 -7.32
CA LEU A 142 -9.55 -4.35 -6.55
C LEU A 142 -11.05 -4.60 -6.43
N ARG A 143 -11.43 -5.86 -6.41
CA ARG A 143 -12.75 -6.34 -5.98
C ARG A 143 -12.57 -7.14 -4.70
N LEU A 144 -13.24 -6.66 -3.66
CA LEU A 144 -13.41 -7.37 -2.40
C LEU A 144 -14.66 -8.23 -2.53
N GLU A 145 -14.52 -9.52 -2.29
CA GLU A 145 -15.62 -10.49 -2.29
C GLU A 145 -15.84 -10.92 -0.83
N PHE A 146 -17.02 -10.63 -0.32
CA PHE A 146 -17.47 -10.99 1.02
C PHE A 146 -18.47 -12.14 0.93
N GLU A 147 -18.38 -13.06 1.88
CA GLU A 147 -19.29 -14.20 2.00
C GLU A 147 -19.86 -14.25 3.41
N HIS A 148 -21.13 -14.60 3.52
CA HIS A 148 -21.81 -14.79 4.79
C HIS A 148 -21.81 -16.27 5.17
N ASN A 149 -21.00 -16.65 6.16
CA ASN A 149 -21.02 -17.98 6.76
C ASN A 149 -20.99 -17.86 8.28
N ARG A 150 -22.17 -17.76 8.89
CA ARG A 150 -22.41 -17.38 10.31
C ARG A 150 -22.03 -15.94 10.67
N SER A 151 -21.05 -15.36 9.99
CA SER A 151 -20.69 -13.95 10.04
C SER A 151 -20.16 -13.51 8.67
N TRP A 152 -20.28 -12.22 8.35
CA TRP A 152 -19.66 -11.64 7.16
C TRP A 152 -18.14 -11.68 7.26
N GLN A 153 -17.48 -12.26 6.26
CA GLN A 153 -16.02 -12.32 6.18
C GLN A 153 -15.55 -11.97 4.76
N LEU A 154 -14.36 -11.39 4.68
CA LEU A 154 -13.70 -11.17 3.38
C LEU A 154 -13.17 -12.52 2.88
N ASN A 155 -13.79 -13.03 1.82
CA ASN A 155 -13.46 -14.32 1.21
C ASN A 155 -12.29 -14.18 0.23
N ALA A 156 -12.30 -13.13 -0.59
CA ALA A 156 -11.25 -12.91 -1.58
C ALA A 156 -11.01 -11.44 -1.91
N VAL A 157 -9.76 -11.13 -2.27
CA VAL A 157 -9.36 -9.87 -2.89
C VAL A 157 -8.85 -10.18 -4.27
N LYS A 158 -9.49 -9.64 -5.32
CA LYS A 158 -9.12 -9.93 -6.71
C LYS A 158 -8.79 -8.64 -7.46
N PRO A 159 -7.69 -8.61 -8.23
CA PRO A 159 -7.44 -7.51 -9.16
C PRO A 159 -8.47 -7.55 -10.30
N VAL A 160 -8.89 -6.37 -10.75
CA VAL A 160 -9.88 -6.22 -11.82
C VAL A 160 -9.32 -5.38 -12.95
N GLY A 161 -9.61 -5.76 -14.19
CA GLY A 161 -9.20 -5.01 -15.37
C GLY A 161 -10.14 -3.81 -15.63
N ILE A 162 -9.56 -2.72 -16.13
CA ILE A 162 -10.30 -1.48 -16.45
C ILE A 162 -11.44 -1.70 -17.45
N HIS A 163 -11.29 -2.64 -18.39
CA HIS A 163 -12.32 -3.01 -19.38
C HIS A 163 -13.64 -3.57 -18.79
N THR A 164 -13.70 -3.84 -17.49
CA THR A 164 -14.90 -4.39 -16.83
C THR A 164 -15.72 -3.34 -16.09
N LEU A 165 -15.28 -2.07 -16.13
CA LEU A 165 -15.96 -0.96 -15.49
C LEU A 165 -17.18 -0.54 -16.32
N THR A 166 -18.26 -0.20 -15.64
CA THR A 166 -19.41 0.50 -16.25
C THR A 166 -19.13 1.99 -16.33
N GLU A 167 -19.86 2.74 -17.17
CA GLU A 167 -19.69 4.20 -17.33
C GLU A 167 -19.64 4.96 -15.99
N GLN A 168 -20.57 4.69 -15.07
CA GLN A 168 -20.54 5.29 -13.72
C GLN A 168 -19.29 4.92 -12.90
N GLN A 169 -18.74 3.74 -13.12
CA GLN A 169 -17.53 3.27 -12.44
C GLN A 169 -16.27 3.87 -13.08
N GLU A 170 -16.28 4.11 -14.39
CA GLU A 170 -15.23 4.84 -15.10
C GLU A 170 -15.06 6.24 -14.52
N ASP A 171 -16.14 6.98 -14.27
CA ASP A 171 -16.08 8.30 -13.62
C ASP A 171 -15.45 8.25 -12.23
N THR A 172 -15.79 7.20 -11.46
CA THR A 172 -15.26 7.03 -10.09
C THR A 172 -13.79 6.66 -10.13
N PHE A 173 -13.40 5.82 -11.08
CA PHE A 173 -12.01 5.45 -11.32
C PHE A 173 -11.20 6.67 -11.76
N ALA A 174 -11.70 7.47 -12.71
CA ALA A 174 -11.05 8.70 -13.17
C ALA A 174 -10.78 9.66 -12.01
N ASN A 175 -11.80 9.93 -11.18
CA ASN A 175 -11.64 10.78 -10.00
C ASN A 175 -10.61 10.21 -9.01
N SER A 176 -10.63 8.89 -8.78
CA SER A 176 -9.69 8.22 -7.88
C SER A 176 -8.26 8.23 -8.42
N LEU A 177 -8.09 8.04 -9.73
CA LEU A 177 -6.82 8.14 -10.44
C LEU A 177 -6.28 9.57 -10.38
N ASP A 178 -7.13 10.59 -10.53
CA ASP A 178 -6.76 11.99 -10.41
C ASP A 178 -6.27 12.34 -9.00
N VAL A 179 -6.95 11.84 -7.97
CA VAL A 179 -6.52 12.02 -6.58
C VAL A 179 -5.20 11.28 -6.33
N TYR A 180 -5.06 10.06 -6.85
CA TYR A 180 -3.85 9.25 -6.71
C TYR A 180 -2.66 9.85 -7.48
N SER A 181 -2.88 10.31 -8.71
CA SER A 181 -1.89 10.99 -9.54
C SER A 181 -1.53 12.33 -8.92
N ARG A 182 -2.46 13.16 -8.47
CA ARG A 182 -2.12 14.41 -7.76
C ARG A 182 -1.35 14.18 -6.46
N LYS A 183 -1.60 13.07 -5.75
CA LYS A 183 -0.77 12.64 -4.60
C LYS A 183 0.66 12.27 -5.05
N ILE A 184 0.82 11.62 -6.20
CA ILE A 184 2.11 11.35 -6.84
C ILE A 184 2.81 12.66 -7.28
N TRP A 185 2.05 13.64 -7.75
CA TRP A 185 2.51 14.94 -8.26
C TRP A 185 2.68 16.01 -7.17
N ARG A 186 2.37 15.72 -5.91
CA ARG A 186 2.90 16.52 -4.81
C ARG A 186 4.40 16.46 -4.96
N LYS A 187 5.00 17.56 -5.44
CA LYS A 187 6.45 17.79 -5.38
C LYS A 187 6.88 17.20 -4.05
N PRO A 188 7.74 16.17 -4.00
CA PRO A 188 8.38 15.86 -2.75
C PRO A 188 8.92 17.21 -2.30
N ARG A 189 8.43 17.73 -1.16
CA ARG A 189 9.10 18.86 -0.49
C ARG A 189 10.57 18.54 -0.63
N PRO A 190 11.42 19.45 -1.15
CA PRO A 190 12.82 19.14 -1.40
C PRO A 190 13.32 18.43 -0.17
N ARG A 191 13.45 17.09 -0.29
CA ARG A 191 13.83 16.27 0.84
C ARG A 191 15.23 16.80 1.04
N ARG A 192 15.48 17.47 2.16
CA ARG A 192 16.84 17.46 2.70
C ARG A 192 17.23 15.99 2.57
N GLN A 193 18.23 15.69 1.77
CA GLN A 193 18.71 14.33 1.60
C GLN A 193 19.22 13.93 2.97
N PHE A 194 18.29 13.45 3.80
CA PHE A 194 18.63 12.73 4.98
C PHE A 194 19.33 11.48 4.46
N ARG A 195 20.53 11.25 4.97
CA ARG A 195 21.39 10.15 4.56
C ARG A 195 20.78 8.81 5.00
N TYR A 196 19.96 8.85 6.05
CA TYR A 196 19.30 7.70 6.66
C TYR A 196 17.87 8.07 7.10
N GLU A 197 16.97 7.10 7.09
CA GLU A 197 15.60 7.21 7.60
C GLU A 197 15.40 6.21 8.77
N ILE A 198 14.91 6.72 9.90
CA ILE A 198 14.62 5.91 11.10
C ILE A 198 13.12 5.96 11.37
N ALA A 199 12.51 4.79 11.46
CA ALA A 199 11.18 4.60 12.00
C ALA A 199 11.21 4.71 13.53
N MET A 200 10.41 5.61 14.09
CA MET A 200 10.21 5.74 15.52
C MET A 200 8.80 5.25 15.89
N LEU A 201 8.72 4.03 16.40
CA LEU A 201 7.47 3.41 16.82
C LEU A 201 6.96 4.09 18.09
N HIS A 202 5.71 4.55 18.06
CA HIS A 202 5.04 5.09 19.24
C HIS A 202 3.54 4.82 19.19
N ASP A 203 2.91 4.79 20.36
CA ASP A 203 1.45 4.81 20.49
C ASP A 203 1.00 6.18 21.01
N PRO A 204 0.29 7.00 20.20
CA PRO A 204 -0.26 8.29 20.64
C PRO A 204 -1.25 8.18 21.81
N ASN A 205 -1.86 7.01 22.00
CA ASN A 205 -2.93 6.76 22.98
C ASN A 205 -2.44 6.01 24.22
N GLU A 206 -1.14 5.66 24.30
CA GLU A 206 -0.57 5.02 25.47
C GLU A 206 -0.65 5.96 26.68
N ALA A 207 -1.13 5.44 27.81
CA ALA A 207 -1.37 6.24 29.00
C ALA A 207 -0.07 6.72 29.68
N LEU A 208 0.97 5.88 29.66
CA LEU A 208 2.28 6.12 30.26
C LEU A 208 3.38 5.84 29.24
N PRO A 209 3.46 6.63 28.15
CA PRO A 209 4.44 6.37 27.11
C PRO A 209 5.84 6.68 27.63
N PRO A 210 6.86 5.94 27.17
CA PRO A 210 8.24 6.17 27.60
C PRO A 210 8.79 7.50 27.05
N SER A 211 8.06 8.19 26.18
CA SER A 211 8.37 9.55 25.72
C SER A 211 7.11 10.40 25.53
N ASP A 212 7.14 11.61 26.06
CA ASP A 212 6.10 12.60 25.82
C ASP A 212 6.24 13.28 24.44
N LYS A 213 5.23 14.08 24.07
CA LYS A 213 5.22 14.83 22.79
C LYS A 213 6.38 15.82 22.65
N ARG A 214 7.00 16.27 23.74
CA ARG A 214 8.15 17.18 23.70
C ARG A 214 9.43 16.39 23.40
N ALA A 215 9.61 15.24 24.03
CA ALA A 215 10.71 14.31 23.79
C ALA A 215 10.71 13.82 22.32
N LEU A 216 9.57 13.39 21.78
CA LEU A 216 9.47 12.97 20.38
C LEU A 216 9.89 14.08 19.41
N ARG A 217 9.43 15.32 19.65
CA ARG A 217 9.85 16.50 18.86
C ARG A 217 11.35 16.78 18.96
N ASN A 218 11.94 16.59 20.13
CA ASN A 218 13.38 16.75 20.32
C ASN A 218 14.18 15.70 19.56
N PHE A 219 13.74 14.44 19.54
CA PHE A 219 14.38 13.39 18.73
C PHE A 219 14.33 13.72 17.24
N ILE A 220 13.17 14.14 16.73
CA ILE A 220 13.04 14.56 15.31
C ILE A 220 13.97 15.74 15.00
N ALA A 221 14.06 16.73 15.91
CA ALA A 221 14.95 17.86 15.74
C ALA A 221 16.44 17.46 15.77
N ALA A 222 16.81 16.50 16.62
CA ALA A 222 18.16 15.95 16.69
C ALA A 222 18.53 15.17 15.43
N GLY A 223 17.65 14.26 14.97
CA GLY A 223 17.82 13.53 13.71
C GLY A 223 18.04 14.48 12.53
N LYS A 224 17.23 15.54 12.43
CA LYS A 224 17.39 16.56 11.39
C LYS A 224 18.76 17.25 11.39
N LYS A 225 19.36 17.49 12.56
CA LYS A 225 20.71 18.08 12.67
C LYS A 225 21.79 17.09 12.22
N LEU A 226 21.55 15.79 12.37
CA LEU A 226 22.46 14.71 11.99
C LEU A 226 22.26 14.23 10.55
N GLY A 227 21.30 14.81 9.81
CA GLY A 227 20.97 14.33 8.48
C GLY A 227 20.22 12.99 8.50
N ILE A 228 19.45 12.71 9.54
CA ILE A 228 18.57 11.54 9.68
C ILE A 228 17.11 12.00 9.66
N ASP A 229 16.27 11.40 8.82
CA ASP A 229 14.82 11.60 8.89
C ASP A 229 14.26 10.68 9.96
N VAL A 230 13.55 11.23 10.92
CA VAL A 230 12.91 10.46 11.98
C VAL A 230 11.42 10.51 11.73
N ASP A 231 10.87 9.41 11.24
CA ASP A 231 9.45 9.28 10.94
C ASP A 231 8.73 8.63 12.11
N LEU A 232 7.67 9.26 12.56
CA LEU A 232 6.84 8.72 13.63
C LEU A 232 5.88 7.69 13.03
N ILE A 233 6.01 6.44 13.46
CA ILE A 233 5.20 5.34 12.97
C ILE A 233 4.40 4.71 14.10
N THR A 234 3.29 4.07 13.74
CA THR A 234 2.39 3.39 14.67
C THR A 234 2.33 1.90 14.37
N ARG A 235 1.58 1.13 15.18
CA ARG A 235 1.27 -0.28 14.89
C ARG A 235 0.81 -0.52 13.45
N ASN A 236 0.07 0.42 12.86
CA ASN A 236 -0.50 0.30 11.51
C ASN A 236 0.54 0.38 10.39
N ASP A 237 1.73 0.93 10.68
CA ASP A 237 2.81 1.12 9.70
C ASP A 237 3.75 -0.09 9.60
N TYR A 238 3.38 -1.23 10.19
CA TYR A 238 4.20 -2.44 10.20
C TYR A 238 4.63 -2.87 8.79
N SER A 239 3.75 -2.73 7.79
CA SER A 239 4.06 -3.07 6.40
C SER A 239 5.21 -2.24 5.82
N ARG A 240 5.29 -0.95 6.19
CA ARG A 240 6.28 0.03 5.74
C ARG A 240 7.62 -0.08 6.44
N LEU A 241 7.73 -0.89 7.51
CA LEU A 241 8.95 -1.02 8.31
C LEU A 241 10.23 -1.30 7.48
N PRO A 242 10.23 -2.14 6.44
CA PRO A 242 11.43 -2.38 5.62
C PRO A 242 11.84 -1.20 4.71
N GLU A 243 11.07 -0.12 4.67
CA GLU A 243 11.43 1.10 3.93
C GLU A 243 12.48 1.94 4.69
N TYR A 244 12.69 1.68 5.98
CA TYR A 244 13.57 2.45 6.85
C TYR A 244 14.92 1.76 7.05
N ASP A 245 15.96 2.54 7.35
CA ASP A 245 17.30 2.04 7.68
C ASP A 245 17.42 1.58 9.14
N GLY A 246 16.53 2.10 10.02
CA GLY A 246 16.53 1.76 11.43
C GLY A 246 15.15 1.85 12.09
N LEU A 247 15.02 1.17 13.22
CA LEU A 247 13.85 1.19 14.09
C LEU A 247 14.26 1.67 15.48
N PHE A 248 13.45 2.56 16.08
CA PHE A 248 13.58 2.99 17.46
C PHE A 248 12.22 2.92 18.16
N ILE A 249 12.14 2.20 19.29
CA ILE A 249 10.87 1.93 19.96
C ILE A 249 10.66 2.94 21.11
N ARG A 250 9.60 3.74 21.01
CA ARG A 250 9.13 4.69 22.03
C ARG A 250 7.73 4.31 22.51
N GLU A 251 7.53 3.03 22.76
CA GLU A 251 6.31 2.43 23.29
C GLU A 251 6.70 1.34 24.30
N THR A 252 5.83 0.98 25.24
CA THR A 252 6.10 -0.13 26.18
C THR A 252 6.36 -1.44 25.45
N THR A 253 7.54 -2.02 25.70
CA THR A 253 7.99 -3.29 25.13
C THR A 253 7.46 -4.47 25.93
N SER A 254 6.94 -5.49 25.25
CA SER A 254 6.55 -6.78 25.84
C SER A 254 6.63 -7.88 24.78
N LEU A 255 6.94 -9.10 25.22
CA LEU A 255 7.04 -10.29 24.36
C LEU A 255 5.73 -10.60 23.62
N ASP A 256 4.59 -10.30 24.24
CA ASP A 256 3.26 -10.54 23.67
C ASP A 256 2.71 -9.34 22.88
N ASN A 257 3.49 -8.26 22.75
CA ASN A 257 3.06 -7.01 22.09
C ASN A 257 3.63 -6.87 20.67
N HIS A 258 3.04 -5.98 19.84
CA HIS A 258 3.55 -5.68 18.50
C HIS A 258 4.95 -5.08 18.55
N THR A 259 5.34 -4.41 19.63
CA THR A 259 6.69 -3.85 19.80
C THR A 259 7.78 -4.90 19.63
N TYR A 260 7.62 -6.11 20.20
CA TYR A 260 8.55 -7.23 19.99
C TYR A 260 8.54 -7.75 18.54
N ARG A 261 7.36 -7.80 17.90
CA ARG A 261 7.23 -8.18 16.48
C ARG A 261 7.93 -7.18 15.55
N PHE A 262 7.82 -5.88 15.84
CA PHE A 262 8.51 -4.81 15.12
C PHE A 262 10.03 -4.96 15.26
N ALA A 263 10.53 -5.14 16.49
CA ALA A 263 11.95 -5.36 16.74
C ALA A 263 12.48 -6.56 15.94
N HIS A 264 11.77 -7.69 16.00
CA HIS A 264 12.24 -8.94 15.38
C HIS A 264 12.16 -8.90 13.85
N ARG A 265 11.15 -8.21 13.30
CA ARG A 265 11.08 -7.96 11.87
C ARG A 265 12.20 -7.02 11.42
N ALA A 266 12.43 -5.91 12.12
CA ALA A 266 13.47 -4.96 11.76
C ALA A 266 14.86 -5.63 11.75
N GLU A 267 15.17 -6.44 12.77
CA GLU A 267 16.41 -7.23 12.83
C GLU A 267 16.53 -8.20 11.65
N ARG A 268 15.46 -8.92 11.31
CA ARG A 268 15.44 -9.86 10.18
C ARG A 268 15.62 -9.17 8.82
N GLU A 269 15.12 -7.95 8.67
CA GLU A 269 15.30 -7.14 7.46
C GLU A 269 16.69 -6.44 7.44
N GLY A 270 17.55 -6.69 8.44
CA GLY A 270 18.90 -6.13 8.52
C GLY A 270 18.96 -4.67 8.94
N MET A 271 17.87 -4.13 9.52
CA MET A 271 17.80 -2.76 10.01
C MET A 271 18.58 -2.60 11.32
N VAL A 272 19.05 -1.38 11.59
CA VAL A 272 19.57 -1.04 12.93
C VAL A 272 18.39 -0.91 13.90
N VAL A 273 18.34 -1.76 14.92
CA VAL A 273 17.26 -1.74 15.92
C VAL A 273 17.78 -1.16 17.23
N ILE A 274 17.19 -0.04 17.64
CA ILE A 274 17.31 0.50 19.00
C ILE A 274 16.12 -0.06 19.77
N ASP A 275 16.41 -0.70 20.90
CA ASP A 275 15.50 -1.61 21.63
C ASP A 275 15.32 -2.95 20.88
N ASP A 276 16.43 -3.67 20.69
CA ASP A 276 16.51 -4.92 19.94
C ASP A 276 15.74 -6.08 20.61
N PRO A 277 15.38 -7.13 19.85
CA PRO A 277 14.62 -8.27 20.37
C PRO A 277 15.27 -8.96 21.57
N VAL A 278 16.60 -9.08 21.58
CA VAL A 278 17.33 -9.75 22.67
C VAL A 278 17.27 -8.91 23.94
N SER A 279 17.38 -7.59 23.81
CA SER A 279 17.21 -6.67 24.93
C SER A 279 15.79 -6.69 25.49
N ILE A 280 14.76 -6.69 24.62
CA ILE A 280 13.36 -6.82 25.07
C ILE A 280 13.16 -8.14 25.82
N LEU A 281 13.63 -9.25 25.27
CA LEU A 281 13.53 -10.57 25.89
C LEU A 281 14.18 -10.65 27.28
N ARG A 282 15.28 -9.91 27.51
CA ARG A 282 16.00 -9.93 28.78
C ARG A 282 15.46 -8.96 29.83
N CYS A 283 14.74 -7.94 29.41
CA CYS A 283 14.26 -6.85 30.26
C CYS A 283 12.74 -6.91 30.52
N THR A 284 12.03 -7.88 29.94
CA THR A 284 10.60 -8.15 30.18
C THR A 284 10.44 -9.29 31.19
#